data_AF-A0A8J8KEA1-F1
#
_entry.id   AF-A0A8J8KEA1-F1
#
_cell.length_a   1.000
_cell.length_b   1.000
_cell.length_c   1.000
_cell.angle_alpha   90.00
_cell.angle_beta   90.00
_cell.angle_gamma   90.00
#
_symmetry.space_group_name_H-M   'P 1'
#
loop_
_entity.id
_entity.type
_entity.pdbx_description
1 polymer ?
#
loop_
_entity_poly.entity_id
_entity_poly.type
_entity_poly.pdbx_seq_one_letter_code
_entity_poly.pdbx_strand_id
1 'polypeptide(L)'
;NWIKVDLGSAQTVGRVLLHWESAYGRAYRIEVSTDNSAWTTVWSTTTGNGGLDIDAFTPVSARYVRMTGVTRATSYGYSLWEFEVYAK
;
A
#
# COMPACT_ATOMS: atom_id res chain seq x y z
N ASN A 1 7.57 8.98 2.12
CA ASN A 1 7.77 7.88 3.10
C ASN A 1 7.08 6.64 2.59
N TRP A 2 7.61 5.47 2.89
CA TRP A 2 7.02 4.20 2.49
C TRP A 2 7.12 3.17 3.61
N ILE A 3 6.22 2.21 3.57
CA ILE A 3 6.28 0.96 4.33
C ILE A 3 6.10 -0.19 3.34
N LYS A 4 6.82 -1.29 3.55
CA LYS A 4 6.89 -2.41 2.63
C LYS A 4 6.73 -3.73 3.38
N VAL A 5 6.04 -4.67 2.74
CA VAL A 5 5.96 -6.08 3.12
C VAL A 5 6.77 -6.92 2.11
N ASP A 6 7.61 -7.82 2.60
CA ASP A 6 8.17 -8.95 1.82
C ASP A 6 7.31 -10.18 2.11
N LEU A 7 6.72 -10.77 1.07
CA LEU A 7 5.86 -11.95 1.16
C LEU A 7 6.66 -13.26 1.28
N GLY A 8 7.99 -13.19 1.24
CA GLY A 8 8.92 -14.34 1.32
C GLY A 8 9.15 -15.03 -0.03
N SER A 9 8.14 -15.05 -0.89
CA SER A 9 8.23 -15.54 -2.28
C SER A 9 7.30 -14.74 -3.20
N ALA A 10 7.42 -14.95 -4.52
CA ALA A 10 6.47 -14.38 -5.46
C ALA A 10 5.07 -15.01 -5.24
N GLN A 11 4.06 -14.16 -5.13
CA GLN A 11 2.66 -14.50 -4.94
C GLN A 11 1.80 -13.68 -5.92
N THR A 12 0.64 -14.20 -6.32
CA THR A 12 -0.33 -13.41 -7.10
C THR A 12 -1.16 -12.58 -6.15
N VAL A 13 -0.94 -11.25 -6.13
CA VAL A 13 -1.59 -10.31 -5.21
C VAL A 13 -2.61 -9.48 -5.99
N GLY A 14 -3.79 -9.24 -5.41
CA GLY A 14 -4.82 -8.39 -6.03
C GLY A 14 -5.50 -7.40 -5.08
N ARG A 15 -5.14 -7.40 -3.80
CA ARG A 15 -5.76 -6.52 -2.81
C ARG A 15 -4.82 -6.21 -1.66
N VAL A 16 -4.87 -4.95 -1.22
CA VAL A 16 -4.24 -4.46 0.02
C VAL A 16 -5.33 -3.86 0.91
N LEU A 17 -5.24 -4.11 2.21
CA LEU A 17 -6.02 -3.39 3.22
C LEU A 17 -5.05 -2.53 4.05
N LEU A 18 -5.42 -1.27 4.23
CA LEU A 18 -4.71 -0.33 5.08
C LEU A 18 -5.65 0.14 6.17
N HIS A 19 -5.31 -0.18 7.42
CA HIS A 19 -6.04 0.34 8.56
C HIS A 19 -5.26 1.51 9.14
N TRP A 20 -5.67 2.72 8.79
CA TRP A 20 -5.05 3.96 9.21
C TRP A 20 -5.48 4.38 10.61
N GLU A 21 -4.56 5.02 11.32
CA GLU A 21 -4.93 5.90 12.43
C GLU A 21 -5.45 7.25 11.89
N SER A 22 -5.73 8.22 12.76
CA SER A 22 -6.11 9.60 12.39
C SER A 22 -5.05 10.33 11.56
N ALA A 23 -3.79 9.93 11.62
CA ALA A 23 -2.70 10.48 10.81
C ALA A 23 -2.49 9.66 9.52
N TYR A 24 -3.40 9.81 8.57
CA TYR A 24 -3.47 8.96 7.36
C TYR A 24 -2.87 9.63 6.10
N GLY A 25 -2.73 8.83 5.04
CA GLY A 25 -2.37 9.32 3.71
C GLY A 25 -3.58 9.85 2.95
N ARG A 26 -3.62 11.15 2.66
CA ARG A 26 -4.63 11.72 1.74
C ARG A 26 -4.31 11.34 0.29
N ALA A 27 -3.03 11.36 -0.07
CA ALA A 27 -2.56 10.83 -1.34
C ALA A 27 -1.47 9.78 -1.10
N TYR A 28 -1.62 8.62 -1.71
CA TYR A 28 -0.65 7.52 -1.63
C TYR A 28 -0.81 6.56 -2.81
N ARG A 29 0.15 5.65 -2.93
CA ARG A 29 0.17 4.61 -3.96
C ARG A 29 0.52 3.27 -3.35
N ILE A 30 -0.05 2.22 -3.92
CA ILE A 30 0.38 0.84 -3.72
C ILE A 30 1.28 0.45 -4.89
N GLU A 31 2.48 0.00 -4.58
CA GLU A 31 3.47 -0.43 -5.54
C GLU A 31 3.89 -1.87 -5.26
N VAL A 32 4.18 -2.62 -6.32
CA VAL A 32 4.64 -4.00 -6.24
C VAL A 32 5.99 -4.18 -6.93
N SER A 33 6.72 -5.20 -6.51
CA SER A 33 7.99 -5.60 -7.11
C SER A 33 8.24 -7.09 -6.93
N THR A 34 8.93 -7.71 -7.88
CA THR A 34 9.44 -9.08 -7.78
C THR A 34 10.89 -9.13 -7.29
N ASP A 35 11.64 -8.04 -7.43
CA ASP A 35 13.10 -7.98 -7.21
C ASP A 35 13.53 -6.94 -6.15
N ASN A 36 12.58 -6.20 -5.56
CA ASN A 36 12.77 -5.11 -4.60
C ASN A 36 13.55 -3.89 -5.15
N SER A 37 13.76 -3.81 -6.46
CA SER A 37 14.49 -2.71 -7.12
C SER A 37 13.61 -1.97 -8.14
N ALA A 38 12.94 -2.69 -9.03
CA ALA A 38 11.97 -2.14 -9.96
C ALA A 38 10.58 -2.19 -9.35
N TRP A 39 9.89 -1.05 -9.32
CA TRP A 39 8.59 -0.90 -8.68
C TRP A 39 7.54 -0.44 -9.68
N THR A 40 6.40 -1.12 -9.68
CA THR A 40 5.24 -0.76 -10.51
C THR A 40 4.10 -0.30 -9.62
N THR A 41 3.52 0.86 -9.91
CA THR A 41 2.28 1.30 -9.24
C THR A 41 1.11 0.50 -9.76
N VAL A 42 0.37 -0.15 -8.86
CA VAL A 42 -0.82 -0.96 -9.19
C VAL A 42 -2.12 -0.30 -8.76
N TRP A 43 -2.04 0.64 -7.82
CA TRP A 43 -3.18 1.41 -7.32
C TRP A 43 -2.71 2.75 -6.75
N SER A 44 -3.54 3.79 -6.82
CA SER A 44 -3.28 5.07 -6.16
C SER A 44 -4.56 5.85 -5.86
N THR A 45 -4.46 6.76 -4.89
CA THR A 45 -5.50 7.74 -4.58
C THR A 45 -4.89 9.10 -4.25
N THR A 46 -5.67 10.15 -4.43
CA THR A 46 -5.37 11.52 -3.96
C THR A 46 -6.40 12.05 -2.97
N THR A 47 -7.41 11.23 -2.66
CA THR A 47 -8.57 11.60 -1.85
C THR A 47 -8.84 10.59 -0.74
N GLY A 48 -7.80 9.93 -0.21
CA GLY A 48 -7.91 9.04 0.94
C GLY A 48 -8.59 9.75 2.11
N ASN A 49 -9.36 8.99 2.88
CA ASN A 49 -10.18 9.46 3.99
C ASN A 49 -9.80 8.82 5.35
N GLY A 50 -8.79 7.94 5.37
CA GLY A 50 -8.33 7.25 6.57
C GLY A 50 -9.30 6.14 7.01
N GLY A 51 -9.11 5.62 8.22
CA GLY A 51 -9.85 4.43 8.65
C GLY A 51 -9.42 3.18 7.88
N LEU A 52 -10.38 2.33 7.48
CA LEU A 52 -10.09 1.14 6.68
C LEU A 52 -10.22 1.44 5.19
N ASP A 53 -9.09 1.40 4.49
CA ASP A 53 -9.04 1.46 3.03
C ASP A 53 -8.88 0.04 2.44
N ILE A 54 -9.65 -0.25 1.38
CA ILE A 54 -9.62 -1.51 0.63
C ILE A 54 -9.18 -1.22 -0.80
N ASP A 55 -7.92 -1.48 -1.08
CA ASP A 55 -7.28 -1.14 -2.35
C ASP A 55 -7.21 -2.38 -3.24
N ALA A 56 -8.22 -2.53 -4.12
CA ALA A 56 -8.28 -3.61 -5.09
C ALA A 56 -7.70 -3.20 -6.45
N PHE A 57 -6.95 -4.10 -7.08
CA PHE A 57 -6.32 -3.89 -8.38
C PHE A 57 -6.25 -5.19 -9.18
N THR A 58 -5.93 -5.09 -10.48
CA THR A 58 -5.74 -6.26 -11.33
C THR A 58 -4.65 -7.17 -10.74
N PRO A 59 -4.93 -8.47 -10.49
CA PRO A 59 -3.97 -9.35 -9.86
C PRO A 59 -2.64 -9.43 -10.62
N VAL A 60 -1.53 -9.39 -9.88
CA VAL A 60 -0.18 -9.35 -10.44
C VAL A 60 0.78 -10.17 -9.57
N SER A 61 1.78 -10.79 -10.21
CA SER A 61 2.84 -11.48 -9.50
C SER A 61 3.77 -10.48 -8.80
N ALA A 62 3.93 -10.63 -7.49
CA ALA A 62 4.75 -9.76 -6.66
C ALA A 62 5.35 -10.54 -5.49
N ARG A 63 6.57 -10.20 -5.09
CA ARG A 63 7.15 -10.64 -3.81
C ARG A 63 7.10 -9.52 -2.76
N TYR A 64 7.23 -8.28 -3.21
CA TYR A 64 7.24 -7.12 -2.35
C TYR A 64 6.06 -6.23 -2.69
N VAL A 65 5.40 -5.72 -1.66
CA VAL A 65 4.30 -4.76 -1.78
C VAL A 65 4.60 -3.59 -0.85
N ARG A 66 4.49 -2.35 -1.32
CA ARG A 66 4.70 -1.17 -0.49
C ARG A 66 3.58 -0.16 -0.65
N MET A 67 3.25 0.51 0.45
CA MET A 67 2.52 1.76 0.44
C MET A 67 3.53 2.90 0.43
N THR A 68 3.41 3.81 -0.51
CA THR A 68 4.20 5.05 -0.57
C THR A 68 3.28 6.26 -0.40
N GLY A 69 3.46 6.98 0.71
CA GLY A 69 2.72 8.20 0.99
C GLY A 69 3.24 9.39 0.18
N VAL A 70 2.32 10.12 -0.44
CA VAL A 70 2.57 11.32 -1.27
C VAL A 70 2.15 12.59 -0.54
N THR A 71 0.91 12.64 -0.03
CA THR A 71 0.37 13.77 0.73
C THR A 71 -0.26 13.28 2.03
N ARG A 72 0.17 13.87 3.14
CA ARG A 72 -0.37 13.61 4.48
C ARG A 72 -1.71 14.33 4.64
N ALA A 73 -2.62 13.73 5.40
CA ALA A 73 -3.87 14.38 5.75
C ALA A 73 -3.73 15.41 6.88
N THR A 74 -2.69 15.25 7.71
CA THR A 74 -2.43 16.11 8.88
C THR A 74 -0.98 16.60 8.87
N SER A 75 -0.58 17.39 9.89
CA SER A 75 0.81 17.79 10.11
C SER A 75 1.69 16.64 10.61
N TYR A 76 1.09 15.55 11.12
CA TYR A 76 1.79 14.37 11.59
C TYR A 76 2.25 13.48 10.41
N GLY A 77 3.03 12.44 10.72
CA GLY A 77 3.45 11.44 9.73
C GLY A 77 2.31 10.57 9.22
N TYR A 78 2.65 9.50 8.53
CA TYR A 78 1.71 8.44 8.17
C TYR A 78 1.69 7.41 9.31
N SER A 79 0.50 7.01 9.77
CA SER A 79 0.31 6.05 10.86
C SER A 79 -0.71 4.98 10.45
N LEU A 80 -0.29 3.72 10.52
CA LEU A 80 -1.08 2.54 10.21
C LEU A 80 -1.12 1.64 11.45
N TRP A 81 -2.32 1.18 11.80
CA TRP A 81 -2.49 0.03 12.68
C TRP A 81 -2.05 -1.25 11.99
N GLU A 82 -2.52 -1.45 10.75
CA GLU A 82 -2.31 -2.69 9.99
C GLU A 82 -2.05 -2.40 8.51
N PHE A 83 -1.20 -3.22 7.90
CA PHE A 83 -0.98 -3.30 6.46
C PHE A 83 -1.07 -4.76 6.06
N GLU A 84 -2.19 -5.13 5.44
CA GLU A 84 -2.49 -6.49 5.05
C GLU A 84 -2.42 -6.65 3.53
N VAL A 85 -1.80 -7.73 3.06
CA VAL A 85 -1.65 -8.05 1.65
C VAL A 85 -2.33 -9.39 1.38
N TYR A 86 -3.26 -9.40 0.43
CA TYR A 86 -4.07 -10.57 0.12
C TYR A 86 -3.69 -11.15 -1.25
N ALA A 87 -3.31 -12.44 -1.23
CA ALA A 87 -3.19 -13.25 -2.43
C ALA A 87 -4.57 -13.55 -3.04
N LYS A 88 -4.59 -13.81 -4.34
CA LYS A 88 -5.76 -14.36 -5.04
C LYS A 88 -5.71 -15.88 -5.09
#